data_AF-A0A2P8QWW2-F1
#
_entry.id   AF-A0A2P8QWW2-F1
#
_cell.length_a   1.000
_cell.length_b   1.000
_cell.length_c   1.000
_cell.angle_alpha   90.00
_cell.angle_beta   90.00
_cell.angle_gamma   90.00
#
_symmetry.space_group_name_H-M   'P 1'
#
loop_
_entity.id
_entity.type
_entity.pdbx_description
1 polymer ?
#
loop_
_entity_poly.entity_id
_entity_poly.type
_entity_poly.pdbx_seq_one_letter_code
_entity_poly.pdbx_strand_id
1 'polypeptide(L)'
;MNRLTTRRWCNYAVLLTSICLGLIVLFALLYMGIDRLSWGMVLTRQETREVDFLSLLYFSMGTFFRIGYGDQVPTGWSCLLVGLEALSSYLLELIFLAQVVTATLERFISQRLREKLEDFPSLSSHRY
;
A
#
# COMPACT_ATOMS: atom_id res chain seq x y z
N MET A 1 -18.64 18.99 8.19
CA MET A 1 -17.94 17.72 7.85
C MET A 1 -18.46 16.63 8.79
N ASN A 2 -19.16 15.61 8.28
CA ASN A 2 -19.85 14.61 9.13
C ASN A 2 -18.86 13.77 9.94
N ARG A 3 -18.98 13.76 11.28
CA ARG A 3 -18.08 13.01 12.19
C ARG A 3 -18.01 11.50 11.87
N LEU A 4 -19.09 10.95 11.31
CA LEU A 4 -19.18 9.54 10.90
C LEU A 4 -18.30 9.21 9.69
N THR A 5 -18.21 10.09 8.69
CA THR A 5 -17.33 9.89 7.54
C THR A 5 -15.86 10.00 7.98
N THR A 6 -15.51 11.01 8.78
CA THR A 6 -14.13 11.18 9.29
C THR A 6 -13.65 9.94 10.06
N ARG A 7 -14.51 9.34 10.90
CA ARG A 7 -14.17 8.12 11.65
C ARG A 7 -13.93 6.90 10.75
N ARG A 8 -14.70 6.75 9.66
CA ARG A 8 -14.51 5.66 8.69
C ARG A 8 -13.16 5.80 7.97
N TRP A 9 -12.82 7.01 7.51
CA TRP A 9 -11.53 7.28 6.86
C TRP A 9 -10.34 7.04 7.79
N CYS A 10 -10.43 7.44 9.07
CA CYS A 10 -9.40 7.11 10.06
C CYS A 10 -9.22 5.60 10.23
N ASN A 11 -10.30 4.82 10.28
CA ASN A 11 -10.20 3.37 10.41
C ASN A 11 -9.55 2.73 9.18
N TYR A 12 -9.87 3.18 7.96
CA TYR A 12 -9.23 2.68 6.74
C TYR A 12 -7.74 3.03 6.69
N ALA A 13 -7.37 4.24 7.10
CA ALA A 13 -5.96 4.64 7.18
C ALA A 13 -5.18 3.79 8.19
N VAL A 14 -5.72 3.59 9.40
CA VAL A 14 -5.10 2.74 10.43
C VAL A 14 -4.97 1.30 9.95
N LEU A 15 -6.02 0.76 9.31
CA LEU A 15 -5.99 -0.59 8.74
C LEU A 15 -4.91 -0.71 7.66
N LEU A 16 -4.84 0.23 6.71
CA LEU A 16 -3.84 0.24 5.66
C LEU A 16 -2.43 0.29 6.26
N THR A 17 -2.17 1.22 7.18
CA THR A 17 -0.88 1.32 7.85
C THR A 17 -0.52 0.03 8.60
N SER A 18 -1.48 -0.60 9.27
CA SER A 18 -1.24 -1.88 9.95
C SER A 18 -0.88 -3.02 8.99
N ILE A 19 -1.50 -3.06 7.81
CA ILE A 19 -1.19 -4.03 6.76
C ILE A 19 0.21 -3.77 6.18
N CYS A 20 0.56 -2.52 5.88
CA CYS A 20 1.89 -2.16 5.41
C CYS A 20 2.97 -2.57 6.41
N LEU A 21 2.81 -2.20 7.69
CA LEU A 21 3.75 -2.57 8.76
C LEU A 21 3.83 -4.09 8.92
N GLY A 22 2.70 -4.78 8.86
CA GLY A 22 2.65 -6.24 8.92
C GLY A 22 3.40 -6.91 7.77
N LEU A 23 3.26 -6.40 6.54
CA LEU A 23 3.99 -6.89 5.37
C LEU A 23 5.49 -6.66 5.50
N ILE A 24 5.92 -5.46 5.92
CA ILE A 24 7.33 -5.13 6.14
C ILE A 24 7.94 -6.09 7.18
N VAL A 25 7.28 -6.28 8.32
CA VAL A 25 7.76 -7.22 9.35
C VAL A 25 7.76 -8.66 8.83
N LEU A 26 6.75 -9.06 8.08
CA LEU A 26 6.66 -10.40 7.48
C LEU A 26 7.83 -10.66 6.52
N PHE A 27 8.12 -9.74 5.61
CA PHE A 27 9.23 -9.89 4.67
C PHE A 27 10.59 -9.88 5.37
N ALA A 28 10.78 -9.02 6.38
CA ALA A 28 11.97 -9.07 7.23
C ALA A 28 12.19 -10.45 7.88
N LEU A 29 11.13 -11.07 8.40
CA LEU A 29 11.18 -12.43 8.94
C LEU A 29 11.46 -13.49 7.86
N LEU A 30 10.91 -13.34 6.65
CA LEU A 30 11.18 -14.24 5.52
C LEU A 30 12.63 -14.15 5.07
N TYR A 31 13.21 -12.94 5.00
CA TYR A 31 14.63 -12.76 4.71
C TYR A 31 15.51 -13.45 5.75
N MET A 32 15.19 -13.29 7.03
CA MET A 32 15.88 -13.99 8.13
C MET A 32 15.75 -15.51 8.01
N GLY A 33 14.58 -16.00 7.59
CA GLY A 33 14.33 -17.43 7.35
C GLY A 33 15.14 -18.01 6.20
N ILE A 34 15.19 -17.32 5.06
CA ILE A 34 16.00 -17.74 3.89
C ILE A 34 17.49 -17.72 4.21
N ASP A 35 17.94 -16.73 4.97
CA ASP A 35 19.32 -16.61 5.43
C ASP A 35 19.71 -17.76 6.37
N ARG A 36 18.81 -18.18 7.28
CA ARG A 36 19.00 -19.37 8.13
C ARG A 36 19.12 -20.68 7.34
N LEU A 37 18.41 -20.79 6.22
CA LEU A 37 18.43 -21.95 5.32
C LEU A 37 19.63 -21.94 4.35
N SER A 38 20.45 -20.88 4.38
CA SER A 38 21.58 -20.67 3.44
C SER A 38 21.16 -20.65 1.96
N TRP A 39 19.88 -20.35 1.68
CA TRP A 39 19.33 -20.28 0.31
C TRP A 39 19.50 -18.90 -0.32
N GLY A 40 19.76 -17.87 0.47
CA GLY A 40 20.02 -16.53 -0.01
C GLY A 40 20.44 -15.64 1.13
N MET A 41 21.20 -14.60 0.81
CA MET A 41 21.73 -13.66 1.80
C MET A 41 21.39 -12.24 1.39
N VAL A 42 21.32 -11.35 2.37
CA VAL A 42 21.36 -9.90 2.14
C VAL A 42 22.76 -9.46 2.55
N LEU A 43 23.51 -8.93 1.60
CA LEU A 43 24.88 -8.49 1.80
C LEU A 43 24.92 -6.97 1.85
N THR A 44 25.68 -6.40 2.77
CA THR A 44 26.05 -4.99 2.70
C THR A 44 27.01 -4.78 1.52
N ARG A 45 27.18 -3.53 1.08
CA ARG A 45 28.18 -3.15 0.06
C ARG A 45 29.62 -3.56 0.39
N GLN A 46 29.93 -3.80 1.67
CA GLN A 46 31.22 -4.33 2.13
C GLN A 46 31.30 -5.87 2.09
N GLU A 47 30.33 -6.54 1.44
CA GLU A 47 30.18 -8.00 1.38
C GLU A 47 30.01 -8.67 2.76
N THR A 48 29.65 -7.88 3.78
CA THR A 48 29.30 -8.37 5.09
C THR A 48 27.88 -8.91 5.09
N ARG A 49 27.68 -10.11 5.64
CA ARG A 49 26.37 -10.73 5.79
C ARG A 49 25.57 -10.00 6.88
N GLU A 50 24.40 -9.48 6.52
CA GLU A 50 23.46 -8.88 7.46
C GLU A 50 22.59 -9.99 8.07
N VAL A 51 22.82 -10.29 9.34
CA VAL A 51 22.08 -11.34 10.08
C VAL A 51 21.09 -10.74 11.08
N ASP A 52 21.24 -9.44 11.39
CA ASP A 52 20.44 -8.80 12.42
C ASP A 52 19.04 -8.47 11.90
N PHE A 53 18.03 -8.69 12.75
CA PHE A 53 16.64 -8.48 12.38
C PHE A 53 16.38 -7.02 12.03
N LEU A 54 17.01 -6.07 12.74
CA LEU A 54 16.87 -4.64 12.46
C LEU A 54 17.44 -4.25 11.09
N SER A 55 18.58 -4.82 10.70
CA SER A 55 19.15 -4.62 9.36
C SER A 55 18.23 -5.14 8.26
N LEU A 56 17.62 -6.31 8.47
CA LEU A 56 16.68 -6.91 7.51
C LEU A 56 15.32 -6.20 7.48
N LEU A 57 14.88 -5.64 8.62
CA LEU A 57 13.70 -4.80 8.69
C LEU A 57 13.93 -3.48 7.95
N TYR A 58 15.11 -2.89 8.09
CA TYR A 58 15.52 -1.72 7.32
C TYR A 58 15.55 -2.04 5.80
N PHE A 59 16.10 -3.19 5.42
CA PHE A 59 16.09 -3.65 4.03
C PHE A 59 14.67 -3.77 3.46
N SER A 60 13.77 -4.42 4.21
CA SER A 60 12.36 -4.60 3.83
C SER A 60 11.64 -3.25 3.72
N MET A 61 11.84 -2.33 4.67
CA MET A 61 11.30 -0.96 4.55
C MET A 61 11.78 -0.26 3.27
N GLY A 62 13.09 -0.33 2.99
CA GLY A 62 13.69 0.25 1.78
C GLY A 62 13.12 -0.35 0.49
N THR A 63 12.81 -1.65 0.50
CA THR A 63 12.23 -2.39 -0.63
C THR A 63 10.75 -2.08 -0.80
N PHE A 64 9.98 -2.18 0.27
CA PHE A 64 8.53 -1.95 0.29
C PHE A 64 8.16 -0.53 -0.17
N PHE A 65 8.88 0.49 0.31
CA PHE A 65 8.68 1.87 -0.12
C PHE A 65 9.42 2.22 -1.42
N ARG A 66 10.12 1.27 -2.04
CA ARG A 66 10.91 1.46 -3.26
C ARG A 66 11.94 2.59 -3.14
N ILE A 67 12.46 2.81 -1.94
CA ILE A 67 13.53 3.78 -1.67
C ILE A 67 14.85 3.24 -2.23
N GLY A 68 15.16 1.97 -1.91
CA GLY A 68 16.30 1.24 -2.45
C GLY A 68 17.64 1.98 -2.31
N TYR A 69 18.07 2.26 -1.07
CA TYR A 69 19.33 2.98 -0.79
C TYR A 69 20.58 2.37 -1.45
N GLY A 70 20.54 1.08 -1.79
CA GLY A 70 21.61 0.39 -2.53
C GLY A 70 22.83 0.04 -1.67
N ASP A 71 22.71 0.20 -0.36
CA ASP A 71 23.69 -0.22 0.66
C ASP A 71 23.61 -1.71 0.96
N GLN A 72 22.43 -2.30 0.82
CA GLN A 72 22.15 -3.71 0.99
C GLN A 72 21.68 -4.33 -0.34
N VAL A 73 22.28 -5.46 -0.70
CA VAL A 73 22.05 -6.16 -1.96
C VAL A 73 21.60 -7.59 -1.68
N PRO A 74 20.42 -8.01 -2.17
CA PRO A 74 19.96 -9.39 -2.06
C PRO A 74 20.78 -10.29 -3.01
N THR A 75 21.04 -11.52 -2.60
CA THR A 75 21.72 -12.55 -3.39
C THR A 75 21.04 -13.92 -3.25
N GLY A 76 21.05 -14.71 -4.32
CA GLY A 76 20.40 -16.03 -4.33
C GLY A 76 18.87 -15.92 -4.30
N TRP A 77 18.21 -16.77 -3.51
CA TRP A 77 16.74 -16.82 -3.44
C TRP A 77 16.09 -15.59 -2.79
N SER A 78 16.87 -14.76 -2.08
CA SER A 78 16.36 -13.49 -1.53
C SER A 78 15.96 -12.49 -2.62
N CYS A 79 16.53 -12.59 -3.83
CA CYS A 79 16.12 -11.78 -4.99
C CYS A 79 14.65 -12.03 -5.38
N LEU A 80 14.18 -13.28 -5.30
CA LEU A 80 12.78 -13.60 -5.57
C LEU A 80 11.85 -13.04 -4.50
N LEU A 81 12.28 -13.07 -3.23
CA LEU A 81 11.53 -12.43 -2.15
C LEU A 81 11.41 -10.91 -2.35
N VAL A 82 12.48 -10.23 -2.78
CA VAL A 82 12.43 -8.80 -3.13
C VAL A 82 11.43 -8.53 -4.25
N GLY A 83 11.41 -9.38 -5.28
CA GLY A 83 10.41 -9.28 -6.34
C GLY A 83 8.97 -9.44 -5.82
N LEU A 84 8.74 -10.40 -4.92
CA LEU A 84 7.44 -10.63 -4.29
C LEU A 84 7.03 -9.49 -3.35
N GLU A 85 7.97 -8.89 -2.62
CA GLU A 85 7.74 -7.73 -1.75
C GLU A 85 7.35 -6.50 -2.58
N ALA A 86 8.08 -6.25 -3.66
CA ALA A 86 7.78 -5.17 -4.60
C ALA A 86 6.43 -5.36 -5.32
N LEU A 87 6.07 -6.62 -5.63
CA LEU A 87 4.76 -6.92 -6.21
C LEU A 87 3.64 -6.72 -5.18
N SER A 88 3.85 -7.14 -3.93
CA SER A 88 2.87 -7.04 -2.86
C SER A 88 2.55 -5.57 -2.52
N SER A 89 3.58 -4.72 -2.41
CA SER A 89 3.41 -3.27 -2.22
C SER A 89 2.64 -2.64 -3.38
N TYR A 90 2.98 -3.00 -4.63
CA TYR A 90 2.26 -2.51 -5.81
C TYR A 90 0.78 -2.92 -5.83
N LEU A 91 0.46 -4.18 -5.51
CA LEU A 91 -0.92 -4.65 -5.44
C LEU A 91 -1.71 -3.92 -4.34
N LEU A 92 -1.08 -3.64 -3.20
CA LEU A 92 -1.70 -2.88 -2.12
C LEU A 92 -2.03 -1.44 -2.55
N GLU A 93 -1.09 -0.76 -3.20
CA GLU A 93 -1.30 0.58 -3.78
C GLU A 93 -2.45 0.58 -4.79
N LEU A 94 -2.50 -0.43 -5.66
CA LEU A 94 -3.54 -0.57 -6.69
C LEU A 94 -4.93 -0.75 -6.08
N ILE A 95 -5.06 -1.62 -5.07
CA ILE A 95 -6.33 -1.84 -4.36
C ILE A 95 -6.79 -0.55 -3.67
N PHE A 96 -5.87 0.14 -2.99
CA PHE A 96 -6.20 1.39 -2.32
C PHE A 96 -6.65 2.48 -3.31
N LEU A 97 -5.92 2.63 -4.42
CA LEU A 97 -6.28 3.58 -5.47
C LEU A 97 -7.66 3.27 -6.06
N ALA A 98 -7.96 1.99 -6.34
CA ALA A 98 -9.26 1.56 -6.85
C ALA A 98 -10.42 1.92 -5.89
N GLN A 99 -10.21 1.79 -4.58
CA GLN A 99 -11.21 2.17 -3.58
C GLN A 99 -11.42 3.69 -3.55
N VAL A 100 -10.34 4.48 -3.59
CA VAL A 100 -10.42 5.95 -3.59
C VAL A 100 -11.11 6.46 -4.85
N VAL A 101 -10.77 5.92 -6.02
CA VAL A 101 -11.38 6.29 -7.30
C VAL A 101 -12.86 5.97 -7.31
N THR A 102 -13.25 4.75 -6.91
CA THR A 102 -14.66 4.35 -6.84
C THR A 102 -15.45 5.26 -5.89
N ALA A 103 -14.93 5.51 -4.69
CA ALA A 103 -15.57 6.39 -3.71
C ALA A 103 -15.70 7.85 -4.19
N THR A 104 -14.77 8.31 -5.01
CA THR A 104 -14.80 9.66 -5.60
C THR A 104 -15.81 9.73 -6.74
N LEU A 105 -15.83 8.71 -7.61
CA LEU A 105 -16.73 8.64 -8.75
C LEU A 105 -18.21 8.55 -8.31
N GLU A 106 -18.51 7.74 -7.29
CA GLU A 106 -19.86 7.66 -6.71
C GLU A 106 -20.35 9.03 -6.22
N ARG A 107 -19.48 9.80 -5.56
CA ARG A 107 -19.81 11.16 -5.11
C ARG A 107 -20.08 12.09 -6.28
N PHE A 108 -19.23 12.10 -7.30
CA PHE A 108 -19.43 12.94 -8.49
C PHE A 108 -20.72 12.61 -9.24
N ILE A 109 -21.02 11.32 -9.44
CA ILE A 109 -22.24 10.89 -10.12
C ILE A 109 -23.46 11.31 -9.30
N SER A 110 -23.45 11.08 -7.99
CA SER A 110 -24.58 11.45 -7.11
C SER A 110 -24.86 12.96 -7.10
N GLN A 111 -23.82 13.81 -7.16
CA GLN A 111 -23.98 15.26 -7.22
C GLN A 111 -24.59 15.71 -8.55
N ARG A 112 -24.06 15.24 -9.68
CA ARG A 112 -24.61 15.60 -11.01
C ARG A 112 -26.05 15.13 -11.22
N LEU A 113 -26.39 13.95 -10.71
CA LEU A 113 -27.77 13.45 -10.77
C LEU A 113 -28.72 14.31 -9.93
N ARG A 114 -28.29 14.75 -8.76
CA ARG A 114 -29.07 15.61 -7.87
C ARG A 114 -29.32 16.99 -8.47
N GLU A 115 -28.31 17.60 -9.08
CA GLU A 115 -28.44 18.87 -9.81
C GLU A 115 -29.45 18.75 -10.96
N LYS A 116 -29.35 17.71 -11.78
CA LYS A 116 -30.31 17.50 -12.87
C LYS A 116 -31.74 17.30 -12.38
N LEU A 117 -31.95 16.59 -11.27
CA LEU A 117 -33.28 16.34 -10.71
C LEU A 117 -33.89 17.59 -10.07
N GLU A 118 -33.08 18.51 -9.52
CA GLU A 118 -33.54 19.79 -8.97
C GLU A 118 -33.92 20.81 -10.07
N ASP A 119 -33.31 20.75 -11.26
CA ASP A 119 -33.71 21.58 -12.41
C ASP A 119 -35.05 21.14 -13.04
N PHE A 120 -35.38 19.85 -13.01
CA PHE A 120 -36.59 19.30 -13.62
C PHE A 120 -37.94 19.87 -13.11
N PRO A 121 -38.18 20.10 -11.79
CA PRO A 121 -39.45 20.64 -11.30
C PRO A 121 -39.72 22.10 -11.71
N SER A 122 -38.71 22.86 -12.14
CA SER A 122 -38.90 24.26 -12.57
C SER A 122 -39.51 24.40 -13.98
N LEU A 123 -39.51 23.33 -14.78
CA LEU A 123 -40.02 23.31 -16.16
C LEU A 123 -41.49 22.86 -16.29
N SER A 124 -42.11 22.36 -15.21
CA SER A 124 -43.51 21.93 -15.22
C SER A 124 -44.51 22.99 -14.75
N SER A 125 -44.07 24.08 -14.11
CA SER A 125 -44.97 25.13 -13.59
C SER A 125 -45.26 26.26 -14.60
N HIS A 126 -44.64 26.26 -15.78
CA HIS A 126 -44.87 27.28 -16.82
C HIS A 126 -45.79 26.79 -17.97
N ARG A 127 -46.51 25.68 -17.77
CA ARG A 127 -47.35 25.07 -18.80
C ARG A 127 -48.85 25.09 -18.51
N TYR A 128 -49.31 25.95 -17.60
CA TYR A 128 -50.72 26.24 -17.35
C TYR A 128 -50.96 27.74 -17.28
#